data_AF-A0A3M1W0D6-F1
#
_entry.id   AF-A0A3M1W0D6-F1
#
_cell.length_a   1.000
_cell.length_b   1.000
_cell.length_c   1.000
_cell.angle_alpha   90.00
_cell.angle_beta   90.00
_cell.angle_gamma   90.00
#
_symmetry.space_group_name_H-M   'P 1'
#
loop_
_entity.id
_entity.type
_entity.pdbx_description
1 polymer ?
#
loop_
_entity_poly.entity_id
_entity_poly.type
_entity_poly.pdbx_seq_one_letter_code
_entity_poly.pdbx_strand_id
1 'polypeptide(L)' 'MPARLGPVSFPHRRHQGFLECQVCHHDREGEARPRACRECHGVGGVSTMKAAAHERCRACHVERGRGPRKCTQCHRKG' A
#
# COMPACT_ATOMS: atom_id res chain seq x y z
N MET A 1 2.43 11.65 9.79
CA MET A 1 2.36 11.05 11.14
C MET A 1 2.57 9.54 11.07
N PRO A 2 3.33 8.93 11.99
CA PRO A 2 3.53 7.49 12.02
C PRO A 2 2.22 6.75 12.34
N ALA A 3 2.10 5.50 11.89
CA ALA A 3 0.94 4.67 12.17
C ALA A 3 0.87 4.34 13.67
N ARG A 4 -0.27 4.61 14.32
CA ARG A 4 -0.52 4.31 15.75
C ARG A 4 -0.26 2.85 16.13
N LEU A 5 -0.44 1.92 15.20
CA LEU A 5 -0.32 0.49 15.40
C LEU A 5 1.08 -0.07 15.05
N GLY A 6 2.02 0.80 14.66
CA GLY A 6 3.36 0.41 14.20
C GLY A 6 3.47 0.26 12.68
N PRO A 7 4.69 0.02 12.17
CA PRO A 7 4.94 -0.11 10.73
C PRO A 7 4.31 -1.38 10.15
N VAL A 8 4.16 -1.41 8.83
CA VAL A 8 3.75 -2.60 8.07
C VAL A 8 4.90 -3.00 7.18
N SER A 9 5.36 -4.25 7.31
CA SER A 9 6.31 -4.82 6.37
C SER A 9 5.60 -5.23 5.09
N PHE A 10 6.08 -4.76 3.94
CA PHE A 10 5.52 -5.09 2.64
C PHE A 10 6.47 -6.02 1.86
N PRO A 11 6.13 -7.32 1.72
CA PRO A 11 6.94 -8.23 0.92
C PRO A 11 6.65 -8.02 -0.58
N HIS A 12 7.38 -7.10 -1.22
CA HIS A 12 7.13 -6.70 -2.60
C HIS A 12 7.16 -7.89 -3.59
N ARG A 13 8.13 -8.81 -3.41
CA ARG A 13 8.26 -10.03 -4.23
C ARG A 13 7.01 -10.90 -4.24
N ARG A 14 6.26 -10.94 -3.14
CA ARG A 14 5.02 -11.72 -3.08
C ARG A 14 3.95 -11.15 -3.98
N HIS A 15 3.89 -9.83 -4.15
CA HIS A 15 2.85 -9.17 -4.92
C HIS A 15 3.22 -9.07 -6.41
N GLN A 16 4.48 -8.77 -6.71
CA GLN A 16 4.96 -8.67 -8.09
C GLN A 16 4.92 -10.00 -8.85
N GLY A 17 4.82 -11.14 -8.15
CA GLY A 17 4.72 -12.46 -8.78
C GLY A 17 3.37 -12.73 -9.45
N PHE A 18 2.35 -11.90 -9.21
CA PHE A 18 1.01 -12.10 -9.77
C PHE A 18 0.24 -10.79 -10.04
N LEU A 19 0.83 -9.62 -9.78
CA LEU A 19 0.22 -8.31 -10.06
C LEU A 19 1.15 -7.49 -10.94
N GLU A 20 0.55 -6.79 -11.88
CA GLU A 20 1.23 -5.77 -12.67
C GLU A 20 1.68 -4.60 -11.78
N CYS A 21 2.83 -3.99 -12.11
CA CYS A 21 3.40 -2.88 -11.35
C CYS A 21 2.41 -1.72 -11.18
N GLN A 22 1.59 -1.48 -12.21
CA GLN A 22 0.63 -0.37 -12.28
C GLN A 22 -0.55 -0.54 -11.31
N VAL A 23 -0.80 -1.76 -10.83
CA VAL A 23 -1.86 -2.02 -9.84
C VAL A 23 -1.61 -1.23 -8.55
N CYS A 24 -0.35 -1.05 -8.17
CA CYS A 24 0.05 -0.29 -6.98
C CYS A 24 0.70 1.04 -7.34
N HIS A 25 1.58 1.06 -8.34
CA HIS A 25 2.18 2.29 -8.86
C HIS A 25 1.26 2.85 -9.95
N HIS A 26 0.16 3.45 -9.50
CA HIS A 26 -0.95 3.88 -10.34
C HIS A 26 -0.72 5.21 -11.07
N ASP A 27 0.43 5.86 -10.84
CA ASP A 27 0.83 7.12 -11.47
C ASP A 27 2.24 6.95 -12.04
N ARG A 28 2.31 6.25 -13.19
CA ARG A 28 3.58 5.87 -13.86
C ARG A 28 3.77 6.51 -15.23
N GLU A 29 2.96 7.50 -15.59
CA GLU A 29 3.08 8.12 -16.91
C GLU A 29 4.45 8.80 -17.07
N GLY A 30 5.23 8.32 -18.04
CA GLY A 30 6.54 8.89 -18.40
C GLY A 30 7.72 8.57 -17.46
N GLU A 31 7.50 7.85 -16.35
CA GLU A 31 8.56 7.64 -15.35
C GLU A 31 9.26 6.27 -15.45
N ALA A 32 10.57 6.32 -15.66
CA ALA A 32 11.44 5.14 -15.70
C ALA A 32 11.46 4.36 -14.37
N ARG A 33 11.20 5.03 -13.23
CA ARG A 33 11.19 4.41 -11.90
C ARG A 33 9.94 4.79 -11.11
N PRO A 34 9.30 3.86 -10.39
CA PRO A 34 8.17 4.19 -9.56
C PRO A 34 8.58 5.08 -8.37
N ARG A 35 7.80 6.15 -8.13
CA ARG A 35 7.90 6.98 -6.92
C ARG A 35 7.36 6.25 -5.69
N ALA A 36 7.86 6.62 -4.52
CA ALA A 36 7.33 6.18 -3.24
C ALA A 36 5.97 6.82 -2.99
N CYS A 37 5.01 6.06 -2.45
CA CYS A 37 3.64 6.53 -2.20
C CYS A 37 3.60 7.85 -1.38
N ARG A 38 4.56 8.01 -0.45
CA ARG A 38 4.64 9.16 0.46
C ARG A 38 5.03 10.47 -0.21
N GLU A 39 5.56 10.42 -1.43
CA GLU A 39 5.89 11.63 -2.19
C GLU A 39 4.64 12.42 -2.56
N CYS A 40 3.49 11.74 -2.72
CA CYS A 40 2.20 12.37 -2.99
C CYS A 40 1.21 12.20 -1.83
N HIS A 41 1.04 10.99 -1.28
CA HIS A 41 -0.02 10.71 -0.31
C HIS A 41 0.27 11.31 1.07
N GLY A 42 -0.56 12.28 1.47
CA GLY A 42 -0.34 13.10 2.67
C GLY A 42 0.30 14.46 2.38
N VAL A 43 0.41 14.83 1.10
CA VAL A 43 0.87 16.14 0.62
C VAL A 43 -0.19 16.72 -0.32
N GLY A 44 -0.36 18.05 -0.33
CA GLY A 44 -1.00 18.78 -1.44
C GLY A 44 -2.43 18.35 -1.81
N GLY A 45 -3.25 17.96 -0.84
CA GLY A 45 -4.65 17.56 -1.09
C GLY A 45 -4.85 16.13 -1.58
N VAL A 46 -3.78 15.36 -1.79
CA VAL A 46 -3.84 13.94 -2.08
C VAL A 46 -4.16 13.16 -0.79
N SER A 47 -4.89 12.05 -0.93
CA SER A 47 -5.30 11.22 0.21
C SER A 47 -4.10 10.85 1.10
N THR A 48 -4.33 10.77 2.41
CA THR A 48 -3.26 10.40 3.35
C THR A 48 -2.73 8.99 3.06
N MET A 49 -1.47 8.72 3.42
CA MET A 49 -0.92 7.35 3.37
C MET A 49 -1.78 6.30 4.06
N LYS A 50 -2.44 6.68 5.17
CA LYS A 50 -3.35 5.78 5.88
C LYS A 50 -4.55 5.42 5.01
N ALA A 51 -5.18 6.41 4.38
CA ALA A 51 -6.33 6.17 3.49
C ALA A 51 -5.89 5.34 2.28
N ALA A 52 -4.85 5.79 1.57
CA ALA A 52 -4.33 5.14 0.37
C ALA A 52 -3.94 3.66 0.60
N ALA A 53 -3.25 3.36 1.71
CA ALA A 53 -2.86 1.99 2.02
C ALA A 53 -4.06 1.08 2.37
N HIS A 54 -5.08 1.59 3.05
CA HIS A 54 -6.27 0.79 3.35
C HIS A 54 -7.17 0.61 2.12
N GLU A 55 -7.23 1.62 1.25
CA GLU A 55 -7.96 1.53 -0.01
C GLU A 55 -7.27 0.56 -0.98
N ARG A 56 -5.94 0.67 -1.17
CA ARG A 56 -5.22 -0.18 -2.12
C ARG A 56 -4.96 -1.59 -1.58
N CYS A 57 -4.39 -1.70 -0.39
CA CYS A 57 -3.92 -2.99 0.14
C CYS A 57 -5.06 -3.77 0.80
N ARG A 58 -5.78 -3.15 1.74
CA ARG A 58 -6.83 -3.86 2.49
C ARG A 58 -8.04 -4.18 1.60
N ALA A 59 -8.48 -3.28 0.71
CA ALA A 59 -9.62 -3.58 -0.16
C ALA A 59 -9.33 -4.78 -1.05
N CYS A 60 -8.17 -4.82 -1.71
CA CYS A 60 -7.75 -5.97 -2.53
C CYS A 60 -7.71 -7.28 -1.71
N HIS A 61 -7.17 -7.27 -0.49
CA HIS A 61 -7.16 -8.47 0.37
C HIS A 61 -8.56 -8.91 0.82
N VAL A 62 -9.47 -7.98 1.04
CA VAL A 62 -10.86 -8.26 1.39
C VAL A 62 -11.59 -8.85 0.19
N GLU A 63 -11.52 -8.20 -0.96
CA GLU A 63 -12.17 -8.61 -2.21
C GLU A 63 -11.71 -9.99 -2.65
N ARG A 64 -10.40 -10.25 -2.65
CA ARG A 64 -9.84 -11.55 -3.06
C ARG A 64 -9.91 -12.62 -1.98
N GLY A 65 -10.39 -12.30 -0.78
CA GLY A 65 -10.40 -13.21 0.37
C GLY A 65 -9.01 -13.74 0.74
N ARG A 66 -7.93 -13.06 0.35
CA ARG A 66 -6.54 -13.51 0.48
C ARG A 66 -5.67 -12.42 1.08
N GLY A 67 -4.70 -12.83 1.92
CA GLY A 67 -3.82 -11.91 2.62
C GLY A 67 -4.42 -11.38 3.93
N PRO A 68 -3.67 -10.51 4.65
CA PRO A 68 -4.10 -9.96 5.93
C PRO A 68 -5.27 -8.97 5.77
N ARG A 69 -6.31 -9.14 6.60
CA ARG A 69 -7.54 -8.32 6.57
C ARG A 69 -7.87 -7.65 7.91
N LYS A 70 -7.30 -8.16 9.01
CA LYS A 70 -7.43 -7.57 10.35
C LYS A 70 -6.28 -6.59 10.62
N CYS A 71 -6.53 -5.58 11.45
CA CYS A 71 -5.57 -4.51 11.74
C CYS A 71 -4.19 -5.03 12.17
N THR A 72 -4.18 -5.98 13.10
CA THR A 72 -2.97 -6.58 13.68
C THR A 72 -2.29 -7.60 12.78
N GLN A 73 -2.92 -8.03 11.69
CA GLN A 73 -2.30 -8.92 10.71
C GLN A 73 -1.37 -8.16 9.76
N CYS A 74 -1.67 -6.89 9.47
CA CYS A 74 -0.77 -5.99 8.75
C CYS A 74 0.19 -5.29 9.73
N HIS A 75 -0.36 -4.68 10.78
CA HIS A 75 0.39 -3.99 11.83
C HIS A 75 0.76 -4.98 12.93
N ARG A 76 1.61 -5.94 12.60
CA ARG A 76 2.13 -6.89 13.59
C ARG A 76 3.04 -6.15 14.55
N LYS A 77 2.80 -6.30 15.85
CA LYS A 77 3.82 -5.98 16.84
C LYS A 77 4.95 -6.98 16.63
N GLY A 78 6.16 -6.47 16.43
CA GLY A 78 7.37 -7.28 16.45
C GLY A 78 7.53 -7.94 17.81
#